data_AF-A0A838S1Q5-F1
#
_entry.id   AF-A0A838S1Q5-F1
#
_cell.length_a   1.000
_cell.length_b   1.000
_cell.length_c   1.000
_cell.angle_alpha   90.00
_cell.angle_beta   90.00
_cell.angle_gamma   90.00
#
_symmetry.space_group_name_H-M   'P 1'
#
loop_
_entity.id
_entity.type
_entity.pdbx_description
1 polymer ?
#
loop_
_entity_poly.entity_id
_entity_poly.type
_entity_poly.pdbx_seq_one_letter_code
_entity_poly.pdbx_strand_id
1 'polypeptide(L)'
;MLRFEAIVHNTKALRCGRVLDRFPQIIDRLAGMVERFCTTLDCVDTTFVGDGLLDQLPAPTQIGATRVGGVDLNKPRIRAALSAALALSAASDGFTVAEFTAKVHAMSGDTDYTSRQGAYDLRKLRGKDLVIKPGRSRRYHLSTQAASTIAALLTLRDQVIGPILAGVRSPRLGRKPATWIPIDRDYEKIRIDMQTLLHDLGITTAAAAA
;
A
#
# COMPACT_ATOMS: atom_id res chain seq x y z
N MET A 1 12.17 -1.33 -21.61
CA MET A 1 12.37 -0.22 -20.66
C MET A 1 11.18 0.72 -20.74
N LEU A 2 10.56 1.03 -19.61
CA LEU A 2 9.57 2.10 -19.51
C LEU A 2 10.31 3.45 -19.37
N ARG A 3 9.84 4.50 -20.05
CA ARG A 3 10.36 5.86 -19.89
C ARG A 3 9.53 6.58 -18.83
N PHE A 4 10.20 7.15 -17.82
CA PHE A 4 9.56 7.95 -16.76
C PHE A 4 9.96 9.42 -16.90
N GLU A 5 9.01 10.32 -16.71
CA GLU A 5 9.20 11.76 -16.86
C GLU A 5 8.46 12.51 -15.74
N ALA A 6 9.13 13.49 -15.11
CA ALA A 6 8.53 14.36 -14.12
C ALA A 6 8.19 15.72 -14.76
N ILE A 7 6.91 16.08 -14.72
CA ILE A 7 6.41 17.35 -15.28
C ILE A 7 5.92 18.23 -14.13
N VAL A 8 6.36 19.49 -14.12
CA VAL A 8 5.88 20.50 -13.17
C VAL A 8 5.20 21.64 -13.91
N HIS A 9 3.87 21.73 -13.77
CA HIS A 9 3.11 22.84 -14.34
C HIS A 9 3.29 24.16 -13.57
N ASN A 10 3.71 24.09 -12.30
CA ASN A 10 3.96 25.26 -11.46
C ASN A 10 5.14 25.03 -10.51
N THR A 11 6.29 25.64 -10.80
CA THR A 11 7.53 25.49 -10.02
C THR A 11 7.45 26.05 -8.59
N LYS A 12 6.41 26.81 -8.22
CA LYS A 12 6.15 27.13 -6.80
C LYS A 12 5.86 25.88 -5.97
N ALA A 13 5.28 24.84 -6.57
CA ALA A 13 5.05 23.56 -5.90
C ALA A 13 6.38 22.91 -5.45
N LEU A 14 7.47 23.17 -6.19
CA LEU A 14 8.81 22.73 -5.85
C LEU A 14 9.50 23.61 -4.81
N ARG A 15 8.86 24.66 -4.25
CA ARG A 15 9.42 25.51 -3.17
C ARG A 15 10.84 26.05 -3.42
N CYS A 16 11.27 26.18 -4.67
CA CYS A 16 12.59 26.71 -5.05
C CYS A 16 12.51 28.06 -5.79
N GLY A 17 11.32 28.66 -5.91
CA GLY A 17 11.09 29.89 -6.67
C GLY A 17 10.87 29.63 -8.16
N ARG A 18 10.73 30.71 -8.96
CA ARG A 18 10.44 30.64 -10.41
C ARG A 18 11.51 31.29 -11.30
N VAL A 19 12.57 31.85 -10.72
CA VAL A 19 13.58 32.62 -11.45
C VAL A 19 14.50 31.68 -12.22
N LEU A 20 15.00 32.11 -13.39
CA LEU A 20 15.88 31.30 -14.25
C LEU A 20 17.13 30.80 -13.51
N ASP A 21 17.67 31.59 -12.59
CA ASP A 21 18.84 31.21 -11.77
C ASP A 21 18.57 29.97 -10.89
N ARG A 22 17.29 29.67 -10.63
CA ARG A 22 16.85 28.48 -9.87
C ARG A 22 16.63 27.27 -10.77
N PHE A 23 16.85 27.39 -12.08
CA PHE A 23 16.67 26.30 -13.04
C PHE A 23 17.46 25.04 -12.68
N PRO A 24 18.76 25.10 -12.29
CA PRO A 24 19.48 23.90 -11.83
C PRO A 24 18.79 23.23 -10.65
N GLN A 25 18.32 24.03 -9.67
CA GLN A 25 17.61 23.54 -8.50
C GLN A 25 16.23 22.94 -8.83
N ILE A 26 15.56 23.41 -9.88
CA ILE A 26 14.32 22.82 -10.39
C ILE A 26 14.61 21.45 -11.00
N ILE A 27 15.65 21.35 -11.84
CA ILE A 27 16.07 20.09 -12.47
C ILE A 27 16.46 19.06 -11.40
N ASP A 28 17.26 19.43 -10.40
CA ASP A 28 17.65 18.53 -9.31
C ASP A 28 16.45 17.98 -8.55
N ARG A 29 15.44 18.83 -8.28
CA ARG A 29 14.21 18.39 -7.60
C ARG A 29 13.40 17.43 -8.45
N LEU A 30 13.27 17.69 -9.75
CA LEU A 30 12.57 16.81 -10.70
C LEU A 30 13.29 15.48 -10.89
N ALA A 31 14.61 15.51 -11.06
CA ALA A 31 15.44 14.31 -11.14
C ALA A 31 15.27 13.45 -9.87
N GLY A 32 15.36 14.06 -8.69
CA GLY A 32 15.11 13.36 -7.44
C GLY A 32 13.67 12.83 -7.33
N MET A 33 12.66 13.47 -7.95
CA MET A 33 11.29 12.94 -7.97
C MET A 33 11.20 11.68 -8.80
N VAL A 34 11.80 11.67 -10.01
CA VAL A 34 11.87 10.48 -10.86
C VAL A 34 12.64 9.38 -10.14
N GLU A 35 13.79 9.69 -9.54
CA GLU A 35 14.60 8.72 -8.81
C GLU A 35 13.83 8.10 -7.63
N ARG A 36 13.16 8.91 -6.81
CA ARG A 36 12.31 8.39 -5.71
C ARG A 36 11.12 7.59 -6.22
N PHE A 37 10.53 8.00 -7.34
CA PHE A 37 9.44 7.24 -7.96
C PHE A 37 9.93 5.88 -8.45
N CYS A 38 11.05 5.81 -9.17
CA CYS A 38 11.67 4.56 -9.62
C CYS A 38 12.10 3.69 -8.43
N THR A 39 12.73 4.28 -7.40
CA THR A 39 13.08 3.58 -6.16
C THR A 39 11.83 3.01 -5.49
N THR A 40 10.73 3.75 -5.47
CA THR A 40 9.46 3.26 -4.93
C THR A 40 8.92 2.11 -5.77
N LEU A 41 8.98 2.20 -7.11
CA LEU A 41 8.57 1.12 -8.01
C LEU A 41 9.41 -0.15 -7.79
N ASP A 42 10.74 -0.05 -7.78
CA ASP A 42 11.63 -1.21 -7.56
C ASP A 42 11.34 -1.90 -6.22
N CYS A 43 10.95 -1.12 -5.22
CA CYS A 43 10.58 -1.59 -3.89
C CYS A 43 9.18 -2.20 -3.80
N VAL A 44 8.24 -1.69 -4.60
CA VAL A 44 6.95 -2.32 -4.83
C VAL A 44 7.10 -3.63 -5.60
N ASP A 45 8.14 -3.75 -6.44
CA ASP A 45 8.44 -4.97 -7.20
C ASP A 45 9.20 -6.01 -6.35
N THR A 46 9.98 -5.57 -5.36
CA THR A 46 10.75 -6.44 -4.45
C THR A 46 10.23 -6.32 -3.01
N THR A 47 9.07 -6.91 -2.74
CA THR A 47 8.40 -6.74 -1.45
C THR A 47 8.83 -7.78 -0.40
N PHE A 48 9.01 -7.34 0.85
CA PHE A 48 9.40 -8.19 1.98
C PHE A 48 8.36 -8.12 3.10
N VAL A 49 7.84 -9.28 3.51
CA VAL A 49 7.05 -9.44 4.73
C VAL A 49 7.93 -10.19 5.72
N GLY A 50 8.40 -9.50 6.76
CA GLY A 50 9.18 -10.14 7.83
C GLY A 50 8.32 -11.08 8.69
N ASP A 51 8.96 -12.08 9.28
CA ASP A 51 8.30 -13.03 10.18
C ASP A 51 7.59 -12.32 11.34
N GLY A 52 6.36 -12.73 11.62
CA GLY A 52 5.52 -12.17 12.68
C GLY A 52 4.93 -10.79 12.40
N LEU A 53 5.23 -10.13 11.26
CA LEU A 53 4.64 -8.84 10.92
C LEU A 53 3.10 -8.92 10.89
N LEU A 54 2.55 -9.97 10.28
CA LEU A 54 1.10 -10.16 10.17
C LEU A 54 0.42 -10.32 11.54
N ASP A 55 1.08 -10.97 12.50
CA ASP A 55 0.58 -11.13 13.87
C ASP A 55 0.71 -9.84 14.68
N GLN A 56 1.79 -9.10 14.46
CA GLN A 56 2.07 -7.85 15.17
C GLN A 56 1.19 -6.71 14.68
N LEU A 57 0.84 -6.63 13.39
CA LEU A 57 0.02 -5.56 12.81
C LEU A 57 -1.28 -5.29 13.59
N PRO A 58 -2.15 -6.28 13.87
CA PRO A 58 -3.39 -6.06 14.60
C PRO A 58 -3.17 -5.76 16.09
N ALA A 59 -2.01 -6.15 16.65
CA ALA A 59 -1.69 -5.87 18.05
C ALA A 59 -1.52 -4.36 18.29
N PRO A 60 -1.95 -3.84 19.46
CA PRO A 60 -1.72 -2.44 19.81
C PRO A 60 -0.23 -2.14 20.01
N THR A 61 0.17 -0.88 19.81
CA THR A 61 1.56 -0.45 20.00
C THR A 61 1.64 0.83 20.81
N GLN A 62 2.75 1.00 21.53
CA GLN A 62 3.01 2.14 22.38
C GLN A 62 3.81 3.20 21.60
N ILE A 63 3.31 4.44 21.55
CA ILE A 63 4.03 5.59 20.98
C ILE A 63 4.28 6.59 22.10
N GLY A 64 5.51 6.62 22.62
CA GLY A 64 5.85 7.39 23.81
C GLY A 64 4.99 6.96 25.00
N ALA A 65 4.30 7.90 25.64
CA ALA A 65 3.39 7.61 26.74
C ALA A 65 1.99 7.12 26.31
N THR A 66 1.66 7.12 25.02
CA THR A 66 0.30 6.82 24.55
C THR A 66 0.21 5.47 23.84
N ARG A 67 -0.76 4.64 24.24
CA ARG A 67 -1.12 3.41 23.54
C ARG A 67 -1.97 3.72 22.31
N VAL A 68 -1.67 3.06 21.20
CA VAL A 68 -2.34 3.21 19.91
C VAL A 68 -2.83 1.84 19.45
N GLY A 69 -4.04 1.77 18.88
CA GLY A 69 -4.58 0.51 18.37
C GLY A 69 -3.81 -0.02 17.16
N GLY A 70 -3.91 -1.32 16.89
CA GLY A 70 -3.26 -1.94 15.74
C GLY A 70 -3.88 -1.58 14.39
N VAL A 71 -3.20 -2.06 13.35
CA VAL A 71 -3.54 -1.97 11.94
C VAL A 71 -4.13 -3.31 11.51
N ASP A 72 -5.39 -3.31 11.09
CA ASP A 72 -6.10 -4.52 10.69
C ASP A 72 -6.40 -4.48 9.19
N LEU A 73 -5.70 -5.32 8.43
CA LEU A 73 -5.81 -5.42 6.97
C LEU A 73 -7.18 -5.95 6.51
N ASN A 74 -7.98 -6.54 7.40
CA ASN A 74 -9.32 -7.01 7.04
C ASN A 74 -10.30 -5.84 6.86
N LYS A 75 -10.02 -4.69 7.46
CA LYS A 75 -10.87 -3.50 7.36
C LYS A 75 -10.62 -2.76 6.04
N PRO A 76 -11.64 -2.59 5.17
CA PRO A 76 -11.49 -1.86 3.90
C PRO A 76 -10.89 -0.46 4.09
N ARG A 77 -11.32 0.26 5.14
CA ARG A 77 -10.77 1.57 5.51
C ARG A 77 -9.25 1.56 5.70
N ILE A 78 -8.70 0.54 6.37
CA ILE A 78 -7.26 0.46 6.63
C ILE A 78 -6.50 0.16 5.35
N ARG A 79 -7.05 -0.68 4.47
CA ARG A 79 -6.47 -0.92 3.14
C ARG A 79 -6.47 0.36 2.30
N ALA A 80 -7.57 1.11 2.28
CA ALA A 80 -7.62 2.41 1.60
C ALA A 80 -6.58 3.41 2.17
N ALA A 81 -6.43 3.46 3.50
CA ALA A 81 -5.41 4.26 4.17
C ALA A 81 -3.98 3.87 3.76
N LEU A 82 -3.67 2.58 3.71
CA LEU A 82 -2.38 2.06 3.27
C LEU A 82 -2.11 2.38 1.80
N SER A 83 -3.08 2.17 0.91
CA SER A 83 -2.98 2.50 -0.51
C SER A 83 -2.75 4.00 -0.74
N ALA A 84 -3.42 4.86 0.04
CA ALA A 84 -3.21 6.30 -0.02
C ALA A 84 -1.80 6.71 0.46
N ALA A 85 -1.30 6.10 1.53
CA ALA A 85 0.06 6.35 2.01
C ALA A 85 1.11 5.93 0.97
N LEU A 86 0.93 4.74 0.37
CA LEU A 86 1.79 4.24 -0.70
C LEU A 86 1.77 5.16 -1.92
N ALA A 87 0.58 5.62 -2.35
CA ALA A 87 0.46 6.53 -3.49
C ALA A 87 1.09 7.91 -3.25
N LEU A 88 1.23 8.34 -1.99
CA LEU A 88 1.87 9.60 -1.62
C LEU A 88 3.39 9.46 -1.35
N SER A 89 3.93 8.24 -1.38
CA SER A 89 5.34 7.97 -1.09
C SER A 89 6.33 8.66 -2.05
N ALA A 90 5.93 8.85 -3.31
CA ALA A 90 6.75 9.52 -4.33
C ALA A 90 6.96 11.02 -4.07
N ALA A 91 6.18 11.63 -3.14
CA ALA A 91 6.32 13.04 -2.81
C ALA A 91 7.60 13.32 -2.00
N SER A 92 8.48 14.15 -2.55
CA SER A 92 9.81 14.48 -1.97
C SER A 92 9.74 15.04 -0.55
N ASP A 93 8.74 15.88 -0.30
CA ASP A 93 8.60 16.61 0.95
C ASP A 93 7.67 15.85 1.92
N GLY A 94 7.28 14.62 1.61
CA GLY A 94 6.23 13.90 2.34
C GLY A 94 4.85 14.55 2.18
N PHE A 95 3.91 14.14 3.02
CA PHE A 95 2.50 14.54 2.94
C PHE A 95 1.89 14.88 4.32
N THR A 96 0.89 15.73 4.33
CA THR A 96 0.12 16.14 5.51
C THR A 96 -1.09 15.24 5.72
N VAL A 97 -1.72 15.34 6.88
CA VAL A 97 -3.00 14.64 7.15
C VAL A 97 -4.08 15.05 6.13
N ALA A 98 -4.12 16.32 5.73
CA ALA A 98 -5.11 16.81 4.77
C ALA A 98 -4.91 16.19 3.38
N GLU A 99 -3.67 16.17 2.88
CA GLU A 99 -3.32 15.53 1.61
C GLU A 99 -3.59 14.02 1.66
N PHE A 100 -3.30 13.37 2.79
CA PHE A 100 -3.60 11.97 3.04
C PHE A 100 -5.11 11.67 2.97
N THR A 101 -5.92 12.41 3.73
CA THR A 101 -7.38 12.26 3.73
C THR A 101 -7.96 12.50 2.35
N ALA A 102 -7.52 13.54 1.64
CA ALA A 102 -7.94 13.80 0.27
C ALA A 102 -7.58 12.64 -0.68
N LYS A 103 -6.40 12.03 -0.50
CA LYS A 103 -5.99 10.87 -1.29
C LYS A 103 -6.82 9.62 -0.98
N VAL A 104 -7.17 9.39 0.28
CA VAL A 104 -8.09 8.30 0.66
C VAL A 104 -9.43 8.49 -0.05
N HIS A 105 -10.05 9.67 0.06
CA HIS A 105 -11.30 9.98 -0.65
C HIS A 105 -11.21 9.72 -2.16
N ALA A 106 -10.14 10.19 -2.79
CA ALA A 106 -9.95 10.03 -4.23
C ALA A 106 -9.79 8.56 -4.66
N MET A 107 -9.29 7.68 -3.79
CA MET A 107 -9.05 6.26 -4.11
C MET A 107 -10.21 5.35 -3.72
N SER A 108 -10.90 5.62 -2.61
CA SER A 108 -11.99 4.78 -2.10
C SER A 108 -13.38 5.28 -2.47
N GLY A 109 -13.53 6.55 -2.83
CA GLY A 109 -14.84 7.21 -2.97
C GLY A 109 -15.57 7.46 -1.63
N ASP A 110 -14.98 7.07 -0.50
CA ASP A 110 -15.58 7.22 0.83
C ASP A 110 -15.38 8.65 1.35
N THR A 111 -16.38 9.52 1.16
CA THR A 111 -16.36 10.92 1.63
C THR A 111 -16.57 11.08 3.13
N ASP A 112 -17.02 10.02 3.82
CA ASP A 112 -17.25 10.04 5.28
C ASP A 112 -15.93 9.88 6.06
N TYR A 113 -14.84 9.55 5.36
CA TYR A 113 -13.50 9.43 5.91
C TYR A 113 -12.95 10.76 6.46
N THR A 114 -13.14 11.02 7.74
CA THR A 114 -12.79 12.34 8.30
C THR A 114 -11.27 12.56 8.47
N SER A 115 -10.85 13.82 8.54
CA SER A 115 -9.47 14.20 8.89
C SER A 115 -9.01 13.65 10.26
N ARG A 116 -9.93 13.49 11.23
CA ARG A 116 -9.65 12.85 12.52
C ARG A 116 -9.31 11.37 12.36
N GLN A 117 -10.05 10.67 11.48
CA GLN A 117 -9.76 9.29 11.11
C GLN A 117 -8.41 9.19 10.40
N GLY A 118 -8.12 10.09 9.45
CA GLY A 118 -6.81 10.24 8.80
C GLY A 118 -5.65 10.39 9.77
N ALA A 119 -5.76 11.33 10.70
CA ALA A 119 -4.74 11.55 11.73
C ALA A 119 -4.54 10.31 12.62
N TYR A 120 -5.63 9.63 12.99
CA TYR A 120 -5.57 8.45 13.83
C TYR A 120 -4.95 7.26 13.09
N ASP A 121 -5.31 7.02 11.83
CA ASP A 121 -4.77 5.95 11.01
C ASP A 121 -3.27 6.19 10.75
N LEU A 122 -2.85 7.42 10.41
CA LEU A 122 -1.43 7.76 10.32
C LEU A 122 -0.67 7.56 11.63
N ARG A 123 -1.33 7.80 12.77
CA ARG A 123 -0.74 7.50 14.08
C ARG A 123 -0.55 6.00 14.29
N LYS A 124 -1.50 5.17 13.85
CA LYS A 124 -1.35 3.70 13.88
C LYS A 124 -0.22 3.22 13.00
N LEU A 125 -0.17 3.70 11.76
CA LEU A 125 0.89 3.36 10.80
C LEU A 125 2.27 3.76 11.34
N ARG A 126 2.37 4.93 11.97
CA ARG A 126 3.59 5.36 12.65
C ARG A 126 3.98 4.44 13.80
N GLY A 127 3.01 3.93 14.56
CA GLY A 127 3.27 2.96 15.62
C GLY A 127 3.76 1.60 15.10
N LYS A 128 3.66 1.34 13.80
CA LYS A 128 4.13 0.13 13.13
C LYS A 128 5.36 0.37 12.25
N ASP A 129 6.00 1.52 12.40
CA ASP A 129 7.12 1.97 11.56
C ASP A 129 6.80 1.97 10.05
N LEU A 130 5.51 1.98 9.70
CA LEU A 130 5.04 2.05 8.32
C LEU A 130 5.02 3.48 7.80
N VAL A 131 5.07 4.48 8.68
CA VAL A 131 5.16 5.90 8.31
C VAL A 131 6.01 6.64 9.33
N ILE A 132 6.86 7.56 8.88
CA ILE A 132 7.72 8.38 9.73
C ILE A 132 7.16 9.81 9.81
N LYS A 133 7.22 10.41 11.00
CA LYS A 133 6.94 11.84 11.21
C LYS A 133 8.20 12.53 11.75
N PRO A 134 9.00 13.20 10.91
CA PRO A 134 10.25 13.82 11.34
C PRO A 134 10.01 15.02 12.26
N GLY A 135 10.60 14.97 13.45
CA GLY A 135 10.63 16.07 14.42
C GLY A 135 9.24 16.68 14.73
N ARG A 136 9.17 18.01 14.75
CA ARG A 136 7.93 18.79 14.97
C ARG A 136 7.18 19.11 13.67
N SER A 137 7.53 18.47 12.55
CA SER A 137 6.87 18.72 11.27
C SER A 137 5.42 18.24 11.28
N ARG A 138 4.58 18.86 10.44
CA ARG A 138 3.21 18.38 10.14
C ARG A 138 3.21 17.31 9.03
N ARG A 139 4.38 17.00 8.48
CA ARG A 139 4.54 16.11 7.32
C ARG A 139 4.94 14.70 7.76
N TYR A 140 4.42 13.74 7.02
CA TYR A 140 4.67 12.32 7.13
C TYR A 140 5.44 11.85 5.90
N HIS A 141 6.35 10.92 6.10
CA HIS A 141 7.17 10.34 5.04
C HIS A 141 7.02 8.83 5.07
N LEU A 142 7.05 8.23 3.89
CA LEU A 142 7.17 6.79 3.74
C LEU A 142 8.62 6.48 3.43
N SER A 143 9.26 5.63 4.24
CA SER A 143 10.56 5.09 3.85
C SER A 143 10.37 4.09 2.72
N THR A 144 11.41 3.89 1.92
CA THR A 144 11.45 2.90 0.86
C THR A 144 11.09 1.48 1.36
N GLN A 145 11.60 1.11 2.54
CA GLN A 145 11.25 -0.15 3.18
C GLN A 145 9.76 -0.22 3.55
N ALA A 146 9.22 0.83 4.16
CA ALA A 146 7.80 0.86 4.52
C ALA A 146 6.90 0.83 3.28
N ALA A 147 7.28 1.48 2.19
CA ALA A 147 6.58 1.40 0.91
C ALA A 147 6.52 -0.05 0.39
N SER A 148 7.67 -0.73 0.38
CA SER A 148 7.78 -2.15 0.01
C SER A 148 6.87 -3.02 0.87
N THR A 149 6.93 -2.85 2.19
CA THR A 149 6.11 -3.61 3.14
C THR A 149 4.62 -3.38 2.89
N ILE A 150 4.19 -2.12 2.73
CA ILE A 150 2.78 -1.79 2.48
C ILE A 150 2.30 -2.43 1.17
N ALA A 151 3.10 -2.35 0.10
CA ALA A 151 2.79 -2.97 -1.17
C ALA A 151 2.67 -4.50 -1.05
N ALA A 152 3.57 -5.14 -0.30
CA ALA A 152 3.50 -6.57 0.02
C ALA A 152 2.17 -6.93 0.69
N LEU A 153 1.82 -6.19 1.75
CA LEU A 153 0.64 -6.47 2.57
C LEU A 153 -0.66 -6.31 1.76
N LEU A 154 -0.74 -5.27 0.93
CA LEU A 154 -1.90 -5.04 0.06
C LEU A 154 -2.00 -6.11 -1.02
N THR A 155 -0.88 -6.46 -1.67
CA THR A 155 -0.85 -7.49 -2.71
C THR A 155 -1.24 -8.85 -2.15
N LEU A 156 -0.65 -9.25 -1.01
CA LEU A 156 -0.98 -10.48 -0.33
C LEU A 156 -2.46 -10.53 0.06
N ARG A 157 -3.02 -9.43 0.58
CA ARG A 157 -4.41 -9.42 1.06
C ARG A 157 -5.44 -9.40 -0.07
N ASP A 158 -5.25 -8.54 -1.05
CA ASP A 158 -6.26 -8.23 -2.07
C ASP A 158 -6.09 -9.04 -3.35
N GLN A 159 -4.85 -9.44 -3.70
CA GLN A 159 -4.56 -10.21 -4.93
C GLN A 159 -4.33 -11.70 -4.67
N VAL A 160 -3.80 -12.08 -3.50
CA VAL A 160 -3.47 -13.48 -3.20
C VAL A 160 -4.55 -14.13 -2.33
N ILE A 161 -4.67 -13.73 -1.06
CA ILE A 161 -5.55 -14.39 -0.09
C ILE A 161 -7.02 -14.34 -0.52
N GLY A 162 -7.53 -13.15 -0.86
CA GLY A 162 -8.93 -12.97 -1.25
C GLY A 162 -9.31 -13.80 -2.49
N PRO A 163 -8.61 -13.61 -3.62
CA PRO A 163 -8.89 -14.33 -4.86
C PRO A 163 -8.70 -15.84 -4.76
N ILE A 164 -7.65 -16.33 -4.09
CA ILE A 164 -7.43 -17.78 -3.94
C ILE A 164 -8.55 -18.39 -3.08
N LEU A 165 -8.92 -17.77 -1.95
CA LEU A 165 -10.01 -18.29 -1.12
C LEU A 165 -11.36 -18.29 -1.87
N ALA A 166 -11.63 -17.27 -2.68
CA ALA A 166 -12.82 -17.24 -3.53
C ALA A 166 -12.78 -18.32 -4.62
N GLY A 167 -11.62 -18.54 -5.25
CA GLY A 167 -11.39 -19.56 -6.26
C GLY A 167 -11.53 -20.98 -5.70
N VAL A 168 -10.93 -21.25 -4.54
CA VAL A 168 -11.03 -22.55 -3.84
C VAL A 168 -12.48 -22.91 -3.53
N ARG A 169 -13.32 -21.93 -3.16
CA ARG A 169 -14.77 -22.12 -2.91
C ARG A 169 -15.59 -22.29 -4.18
N SER A 170 -15.03 -21.96 -5.34
CA SER A 170 -15.72 -22.06 -6.63
C SER A 170 -15.47 -23.46 -7.21
N PRO A 171 -16.49 -24.33 -7.32
CA PRO A 171 -16.32 -25.72 -7.77
C PRO A 171 -16.05 -25.84 -9.27
N ARG A 172 -16.26 -24.77 -10.05
CA ARG A 172 -16.04 -24.78 -11.50
C ARG A 172 -14.70 -24.10 -11.81
N LEU A 173 -13.80 -24.83 -12.46
CA LEU A 173 -12.79 -24.17 -13.28
C LEU A 173 -13.55 -23.49 -14.42
N GLY A 174 -13.60 -22.16 -14.40
CA GLY A 174 -14.15 -21.40 -15.52
C GLY A 174 -13.38 -21.70 -16.81
N ARG A 175 -13.87 -21.15 -17.93
CA ARG A 175 -13.16 -21.24 -19.20
C ARG A 175 -11.77 -20.60 -19.04
N LYS A 176 -10.72 -21.34 -19.38
CA LYS A 176 -9.35 -20.79 -19.38
C LYS A 176 -9.29 -19.54 -20.27
N PRO A 177 -8.59 -18.48 -19.85
CA PRO A 177 -8.44 -17.29 -20.68
C PRO A 177 -7.77 -17.65 -22.01
N ALA A 178 -8.05 -16.86 -23.05
CA ALA A 178 -7.44 -17.07 -24.37
C ALA A 178 -5.91 -16.87 -24.35
N THR A 179 -5.42 -16.01 -23.44
CA THR A 179 -3.99 -15.80 -23.17
C THR A 179 -3.70 -16.28 -21.77
N TRP A 180 -2.87 -17.31 -21.65
CA TRP A 180 -2.48 -17.91 -20.38
C TRP A 180 -1.06 -17.46 -20.03
N ILE A 181 -0.93 -16.57 -19.05
CA ILE A 181 0.38 -16.08 -18.59
C ILE A 181 0.89 -16.92 -17.41
N PRO A 182 2.22 -16.90 -17.11
CA PRO A 182 2.79 -17.70 -16.02
C PRO A 182 2.08 -17.53 -14.67
N ILE A 183 1.68 -16.30 -14.35
CA ILE A 183 0.94 -15.97 -13.12
C ILE A 183 -0.36 -16.77 -12.99
N ASP A 184 -1.12 -16.95 -14.08
CA ASP A 184 -2.39 -17.69 -14.02
C ASP A 184 -2.13 -19.18 -13.74
N ARG A 185 -1.01 -19.73 -14.22
CA ARG A 185 -0.61 -21.11 -13.94
C ARG A 185 -0.28 -21.29 -12.46
N ASP A 186 0.42 -20.32 -11.86
CA ASP A 186 0.76 -20.36 -10.45
C ASP A 186 -0.49 -20.23 -9.57
N TYR A 187 -1.41 -19.32 -9.90
CA TYR A 187 -2.70 -19.22 -9.22
C TYR A 187 -3.51 -20.51 -9.29
N GLU A 188 -3.58 -21.14 -10.47
CA GLU A 188 -4.31 -22.41 -10.63
C GLU A 188 -3.68 -23.53 -9.81
N LYS A 189 -2.34 -23.64 -9.80
CA LYS A 189 -1.64 -24.63 -9.00
C LYS A 189 -1.90 -24.44 -7.51
N ILE A 190 -1.72 -23.21 -7.00
CA ILE A 190 -1.96 -22.89 -5.60
C ILE A 190 -3.41 -23.19 -5.21
N ARG A 191 -4.38 -22.86 -6.07
CA ARG A 191 -5.79 -23.15 -5.83
C ARG A 191 -6.08 -24.64 -5.68
N ILE A 192 -5.55 -25.48 -6.57
CA ILE A 192 -5.73 -26.95 -6.54
C ILE A 192 -5.08 -27.54 -5.28
N ASP A 193 -3.83 -27.16 -5.02
CA ASP A 193 -3.08 -27.67 -3.87
C ASP A 193 -3.74 -27.21 -2.55
N MET A 194 -4.27 -25.98 -2.51
CA MET A 194 -4.97 -25.44 -1.34
C MET A 194 -6.35 -26.08 -1.12
N GLN A 195 -7.08 -26.47 -2.18
CA GLN A 195 -8.30 -27.28 -2.04
C GLN A 195 -8.00 -28.62 -1.37
N THR A 196 -6.93 -29.29 -1.80
CA THR A 196 -6.48 -30.56 -1.24
C THR A 196 -6.10 -30.40 0.23
N LEU A 197 -5.26 -29.41 0.54
CA LEU A 197 -4.84 -29.13 1.92
C LEU A 197 -6.04 -28.84 2.84
N LEU A 198 -6.99 -28.02 2.39
CA LEU A 198 -8.16 -27.70 3.20
C LEU A 198 -9.03 -28.93 3.45
N HIS A 199 -9.17 -29.82 2.46
CA HIS A 199 -9.86 -31.10 2.63
C HIS A 199 -9.17 -31.98 3.68
N ASP A 200 -7.84 -32.13 3.60
CA ASP A 200 -7.05 -32.93 4.54
C ASP A 200 -7.08 -32.36 5.97
N LEU A 201 -7.19 -31.03 6.10
CA LEU A 201 -7.39 -30.34 7.36
C LEU A 201 -8.85 -30.36 7.87
N GLY A 202 -9.77 -31.02 7.16
CA GLY A 202 -11.18 -31.11 7.52
C GLY A 202 -11.98 -29.82 7.32
N ILE A 203 -11.48 -28.88 6.54
CA ILE A 203 -12.14 -27.60 6.24
C ILE A 203 -12.97 -27.75 4.96
N THR A 204 -14.29 -27.77 5.10
CA THR A 204 -15.21 -27.84 3.97
C THR A 204 -15.18 -26.55 3.16
N THR A 205 -14.82 -26.65 1.88
CA THR A 205 -14.77 -25.53 0.94
C THR A 205 -16.06 -25.36 0.13
N ALA A 206 -17.01 -26.30 0.25
CA ALA A 206 -18.32 -26.21 -0.35
C ALA A 206 -19.09 -25.01 0.24
N ALA A 207 -19.50 -24.08 -0.62
CA ALA A 207 -20.48 -23.09 -0.24
C ALA A 207 -21.75 -23.82 0.21
N ALA A 208 -22.22 -23.58 1.43
CA ALA A 208 -23.55 -24.01 1.84
C ALA A 208 -24.54 -23.49 0.80
N ALA A 209 -25.32 -24.40 0.20
CA ALA A 209 -26.40 -24.04 -0.70
C ALA A 209 -27.36 -23.12 0.08
N ALA A 210 -27.46 -21.87 -0.35
CA ALA A 210 -28.49 -20.93 0.12
C ALA A 210 -29.81 -21.24 -0.59
#